data_AF-A0AAF0Z2L5-F1
#
_entry.id   AF-A0AAF0Z2L5-F1
#
_cell.length_a   1.000
_cell.length_b   1.000
_cell.length_c   1.000
_cell.angle_alpha   90.00
_cell.angle_beta   90.00
_cell.angle_gamma   90.00
#
_symmetry.space_group_name_H-M   'P 1'
#
loop_
_entity.id
_entity.type
_entity.pdbx_description
1 polymer ?
#
loop_
_entity_poly.entity_id
_entity_poly.type
_entity_poly.pdbx_seq_one_letter_code
_entity_poly.pdbx_strand_id
1 'polypeptide(L)'
;MYCDFWAKDEKGCEICQCEELCQNHTCPKGTLCSSVTNRCDCEDFNCPPSYCPHGFETDENECEVCICKQPCVDCSTTTTTKKPGVLDRVKNWFKGKWGKFKKWGKIW
;
A
#
# COMPACT_ATOMS: atom_id res chain seq x y z
N MET A 1 -10.46 14.87 24.08
CA MET A 1 -9.36 14.75 23.11
C MET A 1 -9.96 14.14 21.85
N TYR A 2 -9.68 14.71 20.68
CA TYR A 2 -10.15 14.18 19.40
C TYR A 2 -8.93 13.80 18.56
N CYS A 3 -8.97 12.60 17.99
CA CYS A 3 -7.97 12.07 17.08
C CYS A 3 -8.74 11.42 15.91
N ASP A 4 -8.21 11.49 14.70
CA ASP A 4 -8.79 10.77 13.56
C ASP A 4 -8.56 9.24 13.69
N PHE A 5 -7.51 8.83 14.41
CA PHE A 5 -7.16 7.44 14.68
C PHE A 5 -6.71 7.27 16.14
N TRP A 6 -7.25 6.25 16.81
CA TRP A 6 -6.95 5.93 18.21
C TRP A 6 -5.91 4.82 18.31
N ALA A 7 -4.92 5.00 19.19
CA ALA A 7 -3.97 3.94 19.50
C ALA A 7 -4.70 2.74 20.10
N LYS A 8 -4.16 1.54 19.91
CA LYS A 8 -4.75 0.29 20.41
C LYS A 8 -3.78 -0.45 21.32
N ASP A 9 -4.31 -1.16 22.31
CA ASP A 9 -3.55 -2.10 23.12
C ASP A 9 -3.23 -3.41 22.37
N GLU A 10 -2.49 -4.32 23.00
CA GLU A 10 -2.11 -5.63 22.43
C GLU A 10 -3.31 -6.52 22.08
N LYS A 11 -4.49 -6.23 22.64
CA LYS A 11 -5.74 -6.96 22.36
C LYS A 11 -6.57 -6.27 21.26
N GLY A 12 -6.09 -5.14 20.74
CA GLY A 12 -6.75 -4.35 19.72
C GLY A 12 -7.82 -3.40 20.24
N CYS A 13 -7.91 -3.17 21.55
CA CYS A 13 -8.84 -2.19 22.14
C CYS A 13 -8.27 -0.78 22.04
N GLU A 14 -9.10 0.19 21.68
CA GLU A 14 -8.69 1.60 21.63
C GLU A 14 -8.37 2.10 23.05
N ILE A 15 -7.21 2.75 23.18
CA ILE A 15 -6.78 3.44 24.40
C ILE A 15 -6.94 4.94 24.20
N CYS A 16 -7.00 5.70 25.30
CA CYS A 16 -7.17 7.16 25.27
C CYS A 16 -5.87 7.89 24.89
N GLN A 17 -5.28 7.50 23.75
CA GLN A 17 -4.09 8.08 23.13
C GLN A 17 -4.32 8.13 21.61
N CYS A 18 -3.86 9.19 20.94
CA CYS A 18 -3.90 9.23 19.49
C CYS A 18 -2.88 8.24 18.91
N GLU A 19 -3.19 7.67 17.75
CA GLU A 19 -2.22 6.91 16.98
C GLU A 19 -1.19 7.85 16.35
N GLU A 20 0.10 7.57 16.55
CA GLU A 20 1.18 8.35 15.94
C GLU A 20 1.36 7.95 14.47
N LEU A 21 0.68 8.68 13.60
CA LEU A 21 0.79 8.52 12.15
C LEU A 21 1.90 9.40 11.58
N CYS A 22 2.79 8.81 10.78
CA CYS A 22 3.96 9.50 10.23
C CYS A 22 3.64 10.56 9.17
N GLN A 23 2.38 10.68 8.74
CA GLN A 23 1.91 11.83 7.94
C GLN A 23 1.94 13.16 8.70
N ASN A 24 1.85 13.13 10.04
CA ASN A 24 1.73 14.33 10.88
C ASN A 24 2.96 14.58 11.77
N HIS A 25 3.99 13.74 11.69
CA HIS A 25 5.23 13.91 12.45
C HIS A 25 6.41 13.21 11.76
N THR A 26 7.63 13.56 12.15
CA THR A 26 8.85 12.91 11.63
C THR A 26 9.12 11.61 12.40
N CYS A 27 9.37 10.52 11.69
CA CYS A 27 9.77 9.26 12.30
C CYS A 27 11.08 9.39 13.10
N PRO A 28 11.26 8.59 14.17
CA PRO A 28 12.51 8.56 14.90
C PRO A 28 13.67 8.15 14.00
N LYS A 29 14.89 8.52 14.39
CA LYS A 29 16.10 8.19 13.60
C LYS A 29 16.22 6.68 13.42
N GLY A 30 16.51 6.27 12.19
CA GLY A 30 16.64 4.85 11.86
C GLY A 30 15.32 4.19 11.43
N THR A 31 14.20 4.92 11.41
CA THR A 31 12.95 4.42 10.85
C THR A 31 12.34 5.35 9.81
N LEU A 32 11.58 4.76 8.90
CA LEU A 32 10.90 5.40 7.79
C LEU A 32 9.40 5.14 7.87
N CYS A 33 8.63 6.03 7.26
CA CYS A 33 7.18 5.95 7.18
C CYS A 33 6.76 4.88 6.16
N SER A 34 6.01 3.87 6.58
CA SER A 34 5.41 2.90 5.67
C SER A 34 4.26 3.54 4.88
N SER A 35 4.26 3.37 3.56
CA SER A 35 3.17 3.79 2.69
C SER A 35 1.88 2.98 2.91
N VAL A 36 1.98 1.78 3.48
CA VAL A 36 0.86 0.85 3.68
C VAL A 36 0.22 1.05 5.05
N THR A 37 1.04 1.05 6.12
CA THR A 37 0.53 1.14 7.50
C THR A 37 0.45 2.57 8.01
N ASN A 38 1.09 3.54 7.34
CA ASN A 38 1.17 4.94 7.78
C ASN A 38 1.79 5.11 9.17
N ARG A 39 2.68 4.19 9.54
CA ARG A 39 3.42 4.13 10.79
C ARG A 39 4.92 4.07 10.50
N CYS A 40 5.73 4.37 11.51
CA CYS A 40 7.19 4.34 11.44
C CYS A 40 7.75 2.91 11.61
N ASP A 41 7.22 1.97 10.83
CA ASP A 41 7.53 0.54 10.95
C ASP A 41 8.68 0.11 10.02
N CYS A 42 9.04 0.93 9.03
CA CYS A 42 10.12 0.61 8.10
C CYS A 42 11.48 0.96 8.72
N GLU A 43 12.48 0.10 8.55
CA GLU A 43 13.86 0.41 8.96
C GLU A 43 14.57 1.25 7.90
N ASP A 44 15.34 2.25 8.34
CA ASP A 44 16.21 3.06 7.47
C ASP A 44 17.56 2.35 7.27
N PHE A 45 17.56 1.38 6.37
CA PHE A 45 18.80 0.81 5.91
C PHE A 45 19.50 1.83 5.01
N ASN A 46 20.55 2.48 5.53
CA ASN A 46 21.31 3.55 4.87
C ASN A 46 22.12 3.04 3.64
N CYS A 47 21.44 2.47 2.66
CA CYS A 47 22.02 1.92 1.45
C CYS A 47 21.95 2.96 0.33
N PRO A 48 23.08 3.25 -0.33
CA PRO A 48 23.09 4.26 -1.37
C PRO A 48 22.26 3.79 -2.57
N PRO A 49 21.41 4.65 -3.16
CA PRO A 49 20.55 4.28 -4.29
C PRO A 49 21.35 3.85 -5.53
N SER A 50 22.62 4.24 -5.64
CA SER A 50 23.54 3.77 -6.68
C SER A 50 23.89 2.29 -6.58
N TYR A 51 23.62 1.64 -5.43
CA TYR A 51 23.93 0.24 -5.21
C TYR A 51 23.00 -0.68 -6.02
N CYS A 52 21.72 -0.31 -6.15
CA CYS A 52 20.73 -1.08 -6.87
C CYS A 52 20.13 -0.24 -8.02
N PRO A 53 20.64 -0.36 -9.26
CA PRO A 53 20.20 0.47 -10.38
C PRO A 53 18.73 0.26 -10.78
N HIS A 54 18.14 -0.87 -10.36
CA HIS A 54 16.73 -1.22 -10.57
C HIS A 54 15.87 -1.04 -9.30
N GLY A 55 16.44 -0.41 -8.26
CA GLY A 55 15.80 -0.21 -6.97
C GLY A 55 15.94 -1.41 -6.03
N PHE A 56 15.46 -1.19 -4.81
CA PHE A 56 15.51 -2.14 -3.70
C PHE A 56 14.29 -3.05 -3.68
N GLU A 57 14.47 -4.28 -3.21
CA GLU A 57 13.36 -5.17 -2.87
C GLU A 57 12.56 -4.60 -1.71
N THR A 58 11.32 -5.06 -1.56
CA THR A 58 10.43 -4.63 -0.50
C THR A 58 9.94 -5.82 0.31
N ASP A 59 9.82 -5.63 1.62
CA ASP A 59 9.31 -6.66 2.53
C ASP A 59 7.77 -6.79 2.47
N GLU A 60 7.19 -7.48 3.45
CA GLU A 60 5.74 -7.69 3.56
C GLU A 60 4.94 -6.41 3.80
N ASN A 61 5.56 -5.41 4.41
CA ASN A 61 4.99 -4.09 4.72
C ASN A 61 5.28 -3.05 3.63
N GLU A 62 5.84 -3.49 2.50
CA GLU A 62 6.30 -2.66 1.39
C GLU A 62 7.44 -1.68 1.80
N CYS A 63 8.20 -2.03 2.83
CA CYS A 63 9.41 -1.29 3.23
C CYS A 63 10.60 -1.74 2.38
N GLU A 64 11.41 -0.80 1.89
CA GLU A 64 12.61 -1.11 1.11
C GLU A 64 13.68 -1.78 1.99
N VAL A 65 14.27 -2.87 1.49
CA VAL A 65 15.38 -3.57 2.14
C VAL A 65 16.63 -3.50 1.27
N CYS A 66 17.83 -3.60 1.85
CA CYS A 66 19.09 -3.52 1.10
C CYS A 66 19.43 -4.76 0.25
N ILE A 67 18.45 -5.23 -0.51
CA ILE A 67 18.56 -6.31 -1.46
C ILE A 67 18.15 -5.73 -2.81
N CYS A 68 18.98 -5.89 -3.84
CA CYS A 68 18.67 -5.35 -5.15
C CYS A 68 17.61 -6.18 -5.87
N LYS A 69 16.62 -5.50 -6.44
CA LYS A 69 15.69 -6.14 -7.38
C LYS A 69 16.47 -6.73 -8.54
N GLN A 70 16.09 -7.95 -8.94
CA GLN A 70 16.62 -8.54 -10.17
C GLN A 70 16.18 -7.69 -11.38
N PRO A 71 17.08 -7.47 -12.37
CA PRO A 71 16.71 -6.80 -13.60
C PRO A 71 15.59 -7.58 -14.29
N CYS A 72 14.52 -6.90 -14.71
CA CYS A 72 13.48 -7.55 -15.51
C CYS A 72 14.09 -7.99 -16.85
N VAL A 73 14.41 -9.29 -16.98
CA VAL A 73 14.87 -9.86 -18.24
C VAL A 73 13.70 -9.95 -19.25
N ASP A 74 12.46 -9.99 -18.72
CA ASP A 74 11.24 -10.17 -19.50
C ASP A 74 10.31 -8.95 -19.49
N CYS A 75 10.87 -7.75 -19.68
CA CYS A 75 10.09 -6.52 -19.80
C CYS A 75 9.27 -6.40 -21.12
N SER A 76 8.93 -7.51 -21.79
CA SER A 76 8.11 -7.50 -23.02
C SER A 76 6.92 -8.47 -23.08
N THR A 77 6.75 -9.46 -22.19
CA THR A 77 5.59 -10.39 -22.34
C THR A 77 4.94 -10.93 -21.07
N THR A 78 5.35 -10.55 -19.86
CA THR A 78 4.67 -11.06 -18.66
C THR A 78 4.20 -9.95 -17.75
N THR A 79 2.88 -9.92 -17.60
CA THR A 79 2.15 -9.24 -16.53
C THR A 79 2.95 -9.27 -15.24
N THR A 80 3.16 -8.09 -14.65
CA THR A 80 3.54 -7.87 -13.26
C THR A 80 3.07 -9.06 -12.41
N THR A 81 4.01 -9.78 -11.81
CA THR A 81 3.74 -10.57 -10.61
C THR A 81 3.26 -9.61 -9.53
N LYS A 82 1.99 -9.22 -9.62
CA LYS A 82 1.23 -8.86 -8.44
C LYS A 82 1.37 -10.06 -7.51
N LYS A 83 1.85 -9.81 -6.29
CA LYS A 83 1.44 -10.60 -5.12
C LYS A 83 -0.03 -11.02 -5.35
N PRO A 84 -0.37 -12.32 -5.32
CA PRO A 84 -1.78 -12.73 -5.45
C PRO A 84 -2.56 -12.04 -4.33
N GLY A 85 -3.34 -11.01 -4.66
CA GLY A 85 -4.08 -10.21 -3.68
C GLY A 85 -4.44 -8.76 -4.08
N VAL A 86 -3.79 -8.13 -5.07
CA VAL A 86 -3.96 -6.68 -5.32
C VAL A 86 -4.66 -6.33 -6.65
N LEU A 87 -5.42 -7.24 -7.29
CA LEU A 87 -6.22 -6.93 -8.49
C LEU A 87 -7.69 -7.38 -8.42
N ASP A 88 -8.36 -7.27 -7.26
CA ASP A 88 -9.80 -7.58 -7.19
C ASP A 88 -10.71 -6.43 -6.79
N ARG A 89 -10.19 -5.19 -6.66
CA ARG A 89 -11.03 -4.02 -6.33
C ARG A 89 -11.36 -3.07 -7.49
N VAL A 90 -10.54 -3.00 -8.54
CA VAL A 90 -10.79 -2.08 -9.67
C VAL A 90 -11.69 -2.69 -10.75
N LYS A 91 -11.66 -4.02 -10.93
CA LYS A 91 -12.48 -4.69 -11.96
C LYS A 91 -13.99 -4.77 -11.65
N ASN A 92 -14.38 -4.54 -10.39
CA ASN A 92 -15.78 -4.58 -9.97
C ASN A 92 -16.51 -3.22 -9.98
N TRP A 93 -15.82 -2.10 -10.28
CA TRP A 93 -16.49 -0.81 -10.43
C TRP A 93 -17.15 -0.65 -11.82
N PHE A 94 -16.53 -1.16 -12.89
CA PHE A 94 -17.04 -0.98 -14.26
C PHE A 94 -18.15 -1.95 -14.68
N LYS A 95 -18.31 -3.11 -14.03
CA LYS A 95 -19.39 -4.08 -14.37
C LYS A 95 -20.75 -3.78 -13.73
N GLY A 96 -20.83 -2.80 -12.82
CA GLY A 96 -22.06 -2.48 -12.08
C GLY A 96 -22.95 -1.39 -12.70
N LYS A 97 -22.52 -0.69 -13.77
CA LYS A 97 -23.22 0.53 -14.25
C LYS A 97 -23.95 0.42 -15.59
N TRP A 98 -24.02 -0.77 -16.20
CA TRP A 98 -24.73 -1.00 -17.47
C TRP A 98 -25.88 -2.02 -17.37
N GLY A 99 -26.47 -2.15 -16.17
CA GLY A 99 -27.56 -3.09 -15.88
C GLY A 99 -28.95 -2.49 -15.64
N LYS A 100 -29.19 -1.20 -15.95
CA LYS A 100 -30.50 -0.53 -15.67
C LYS A 100 -30.99 0.47 -16.73
N PHE A 101 -30.80 0.20 -18.02
CA PHE A 101 -31.48 0.95 -19.10
C PHE A 101 -32.12 0.05 -20.17
N LYS A 102 -32.76 -1.04 -19.75
CA LYS A 102 -33.71 -1.80 -20.59
C LYS A 102 -35.09 -1.86 -19.92
N LYS A 103 -35.81 -0.74 -19.88
CA LYS A 103 -37.25 -0.78 -19.55
C LYS A 103 -38.04 0.48 -19.96
N TRP A 104 -38.10 0.77 -21.26
CA TRP A 104 -39.20 1.53 -21.89
C TRP A 104 -39.27 0.95 -23.32
N GLY A 105 -40.25 0.12 -23.68
CA GLY A 105 -41.67 0.48 -23.80
C GLY A 105 -41.94 0.70 -25.29
N LYS A 106 -42.37 -0.36 -26.00
CA LYS A 106 -42.77 -0.32 -27.41
C LYS A 106 -43.94 0.66 -27.56
N ILE A 107 -43.81 1.60 -28.48
CA ILE A 107 -44.89 2.48 -28.96
C ILE A 107 -45.44 1.82 -30.24
N TRP A 108 -46.70 1.40 -30.19
CA TRP A 108 -47.61 1.25 -31.32
C TRP A 108 -48.87 2.02 -30.95
#